data_AF-A0A2V2CTE1-F1
#
_entry.id   AF-A0A2V2CTE1-F1
#
_cell.length_a   1.000
_cell.length_b   1.000
_cell.length_c   1.000
_cell.angle_alpha   90.00
_cell.angle_beta   90.00
_cell.angle_gamma   90.00
#
_symmetry.space_group_name_H-M   'P 1'
#
loop_
_entity.id
_entity.type
_entity.pdbx_description
1 polymer ?
#
loop_
_entity_poly.entity_id
_entity_poly.type
_entity_poly.pdbx_seq_one_letter_code
_entity_poly.pdbx_strand_id
1 'polypeptide(L)'
;MGRKISENNAKKSKVNICGKWIRYVRDGKYDKAHPKMSQDMLIARLQVKGLMMKRSSLSRIETGRRALSDIEVVFFAEALNVPISFLYEGTMRQMPKTEELTSLVAEDSED
;
A
#
# COMPACT_ATOMS: atom_id res chain seq x y z
N MET A 1 -5.48 -34.05 -25.51
CA MET A 1 -6.15 -33.38 -24.37
C MET A 1 -5.19 -32.35 -23.76
N GLY A 2 -4.99 -31.21 -24.45
CA GLY A 2 -4.24 -30.09 -23.88
C GLY A 2 -5.21 -29.25 -23.07
N ARG A 3 -5.04 -29.17 -21.75
CA ARG A 3 -5.87 -28.31 -20.91
C ARG A 3 -5.66 -26.88 -21.38
N LYS A 4 -6.69 -26.32 -22.04
CA LYS A 4 -6.84 -24.87 -22.21
C LYS A 4 -6.81 -24.28 -20.80
N ILE A 5 -5.74 -23.58 -20.46
CA ILE A 5 -5.69 -22.78 -19.24
C ILE A 5 -6.78 -21.72 -19.43
N SER A 6 -7.90 -21.90 -18.73
CA SER A 6 -9.02 -20.99 -18.77
C SER A 6 -8.53 -19.58 -18.42
N GLU A 7 -8.92 -18.60 -19.23
CA GLU A 7 -8.58 -17.17 -19.14
C GLU A 7 -8.98 -16.50 -17.80
N ASN A 8 -9.55 -17.27 -16.87
CA ASN A 8 -10.08 -16.84 -15.56
C ASN A 8 -9.02 -16.70 -14.44
N ASN A 9 -7.77 -17.13 -14.63
CA ASN A 9 -6.69 -16.95 -13.63
C ASN A 9 -6.04 -15.55 -13.66
N ALA A 10 -6.45 -14.66 -14.58
CA ALA A 10 -5.78 -13.39 -14.87
C ALA A 10 -6.17 -12.22 -13.94
N LYS A 11 -7.07 -12.42 -12.97
CA LYS A 11 -7.36 -11.41 -11.93
C LYS A 11 -6.34 -11.56 -10.80
N LYS A 12 -5.07 -11.28 -11.10
CA LYS A 12 -3.93 -11.40 -10.17
C LYS A 12 -4.30 -10.67 -8.86
N SER A 13 -4.57 -11.44 -7.81
CA SER A 13 -4.91 -10.88 -6.50
C SER A 13 -3.80 -9.91 -6.10
N LYS A 14 -4.18 -8.68 -5.75
CA LYS A 14 -3.20 -7.72 -5.24
C LYS A 14 -2.70 -8.24 -3.90
N VAL A 15 -1.39 -8.29 -3.74
CA VAL A 15 -0.71 -8.77 -2.52
C VAL A 15 -0.29 -7.62 -1.59
N ASN A 16 -0.70 -6.39 -1.88
CA ASN A 16 -0.59 -5.25 -0.96
C ASN A 16 -1.72 -4.24 -1.20
N ILE A 17 -2.03 -3.47 -0.15
CA ILE A 17 -2.97 -2.35 -0.19
C ILE A 17 -2.26 -0.99 -0.30
N CYS A 18 -1.03 -0.87 0.22
CA CYS A 18 -0.31 0.40 0.30
C CYS A 18 0.14 0.97 -1.04
N GLY A 19 0.41 0.12 -2.03
CA GLY A 19 0.99 0.51 -3.32
C GLY A 19 0.16 1.52 -4.09
N LYS A 20 -1.17 1.44 -3.98
CA LYS A 20 -2.08 2.43 -4.59
C LYS A 20 -1.86 3.82 -3.98
N TRP A 21 -1.68 3.89 -2.66
CA TRP A 21 -1.52 5.14 -1.92
C TRP A 21 -0.11 5.73 -2.06
N ILE A 22 0.92 4.88 -2.06
CA ILE A 22 2.29 5.27 -2.42
C ILE A 22 2.30 5.97 -3.79
N ARG A 23 1.67 5.34 -4.79
CA ARG A 23 1.55 5.92 -6.14
C ARG A 23 0.73 7.20 -6.14
N TYR A 24 -0.34 7.27 -5.35
CA TYR A 24 -1.21 8.45 -5.26
C TYR A 24 -0.44 9.69 -4.79
N VAL A 25 0.37 9.56 -3.72
CA VAL A 25 1.24 10.65 -3.24
C VAL A 25 2.30 10.95 -4.30
N ARG A 26 2.95 9.92 -4.86
CA ARG A 26 3.99 10.08 -5.89
C ARG A 26 3.48 10.81 -7.14
N ASP A 27 2.25 10.54 -7.55
CA ASP A 27 1.60 11.20 -8.70
C ASP A 27 1.11 12.63 -8.38
N GLY A 28 1.39 13.11 -7.16
CA GLY A 28 1.15 14.47 -6.70
C GLY A 28 -0.30 14.78 -6.34
N LYS A 29 -1.03 13.76 -5.86
CA LYS A 29 -2.48 13.86 -5.59
C LYS A 29 -2.80 14.04 -4.10
N TYR A 30 -1.80 14.02 -3.22
CA TYR A 30 -2.00 14.11 -1.77
C TYR A 30 -2.37 15.53 -1.33
N ASP A 31 -1.51 16.52 -1.60
CA ASP A 31 -1.77 17.95 -1.38
C ASP A 31 -0.85 18.82 -2.28
N LYS A 32 -0.91 20.15 -2.12
CA LYS A 32 -0.09 21.10 -2.89
C LYS A 32 1.41 21.03 -2.59
N ALA A 33 1.81 20.52 -1.43
CA ALA A 33 3.21 20.36 -1.02
C ALA A 33 3.84 19.07 -1.55
N HIS A 34 3.06 18.17 -2.15
CA HIS A 34 3.52 16.92 -2.75
C HIS A 34 3.40 16.98 -4.27
N PRO A 35 4.33 17.63 -4.99
CA PRO A 35 4.32 17.62 -6.45
C PRO A 35 4.59 16.22 -6.99
N LYS A 36 4.15 15.99 -8.23
CA LYS A 36 4.41 14.74 -8.95
C LYS A 36 5.91 14.46 -9.02
N MET A 37 6.31 13.24 -8.68
CA MET A 37 7.70 12.78 -8.77
C MET A 37 7.80 11.46 -9.56
N SER A 38 8.98 11.20 -10.14
CA SER A 38 9.24 9.94 -10.82
C SER A 38 9.46 8.79 -9.81
N GLN A 39 9.38 7.55 -10.27
CA GLN A 39 9.74 6.39 -9.46
C GLN A 39 11.21 6.46 -9.01
N ASP A 40 12.09 6.98 -9.87
CA ASP A 40 13.53 7.10 -9.59
C ASP A 40 13.81 8.14 -8.50
N MET A 41 13.03 9.24 -8.48
CA MET A 41 13.10 10.22 -7.38
C MET A 41 12.66 9.62 -6.05
N LEU A 42 11.57 8.85 -6.03
CA LEU A 42 11.12 8.17 -4.81
C LEU A 42 12.16 7.15 -4.33
N ILE A 43 12.76 6.39 -5.24
CA ILE A 43 13.84 5.45 -4.92
C ILE A 43 15.04 6.17 -4.30
N ALA A 44 15.46 7.30 -4.87
CA ALA A 44 16.56 8.09 -4.31
C ALA A 44 16.25 8.54 -2.87
N ARG A 45 15.01 8.98 -2.58
CA ARG A 45 14.59 9.32 -1.22
C ARG A 45 14.64 8.13 -0.26
N LEU A 46 14.17 6.96 -0.70
CA LEU A 46 14.22 5.73 0.09
C LEU A 46 15.67 5.31 0.38
N GLN A 47 16.56 5.43 -0.61
CA GLN A 47 17.98 5.11 -0.46
C GLN A 47 18.69 6.02 0.55
N VAL A 48 18.42 7.33 0.51
CA VAL A 48 18.95 8.29 1.51
C VAL A 48 18.50 7.93 2.93
N LYS A 49 17.31 7.35 3.07
CA LYS A 49 16.80 6.87 4.37
C LYS A 49 17.31 5.49 4.77
N GLY A 50 18.05 4.79 3.91
CA GLY A 50 18.62 3.47 4.20
C GLY A 50 17.85 2.29 3.58
N LEU A 51 16.79 2.53 2.80
CA LEU A 51 16.09 1.47 2.08
C LEU A 51 16.57 1.37 0.63
N MET A 52 17.38 0.36 0.33
CA MET A 52 17.80 0.07 -1.04
C MET A 52 16.69 -0.63 -1.82
N MET A 53 16.22 -0.01 -2.91
CA MET A 53 15.14 -0.56 -3.73
C MET A 53 15.43 -0.41 -5.24
N LYS A 54 15.09 -1.44 -6.01
CA LYS A 54 15.11 -1.40 -7.49
C LYS A 54 13.80 -0.80 -8.03
N ARG A 55 13.87 -0.12 -9.18
CA ARG A 55 12.69 0.40 -9.89
C ARG A 55 11.63 -0.66 -10.21
N SER A 56 12.06 -1.88 -10.55
CA SER A 56 11.15 -3.01 -10.78
C SER A 56 10.46 -3.50 -9.50
N SER A 57 11.06 -3.30 -8.33
CA SER A 57 10.42 -3.58 -7.03
C SER A 57 9.37 -2.52 -6.72
N LEU A 58 9.71 -1.23 -6.85
CA LEU A 58 8.76 -0.13 -6.64
C LEU A 58 7.55 -0.24 -7.58
N SER A 59 7.77 -0.49 -8.88
CA SER A 59 6.68 -0.66 -9.85
C SER A 59 5.73 -1.81 -9.50
N ARG A 60 6.27 -2.93 -9.00
CA ARG A 60 5.44 -4.05 -8.52
C ARG A 60 4.71 -3.71 -7.23
N ILE A 61 5.35 -2.97 -6.32
CA ILE A 61 4.70 -2.47 -5.10
C ILE A 61 3.52 -1.58 -5.47
N GLU A 62 3.73 -0.53 -6.28
CA GLU A 62 2.68 0.42 -6.68
C GLU A 62 1.51 -0.24 -7.43
N THR A 63 1.77 -1.36 -8.10
CA THR A 63 0.74 -2.11 -8.84
C THR A 63 0.13 -3.27 -8.08
N GLY A 64 0.50 -3.48 -6.81
CA GLY A 64 -0.06 -4.57 -5.99
C GLY A 64 0.53 -5.95 -6.28
N ARG A 65 1.63 -6.04 -7.04
CA ARG A 65 2.26 -7.31 -7.48
C ARG A 65 3.41 -7.77 -6.59
N ARG A 66 3.74 -7.03 -5.54
CA ARG A 66 4.76 -7.36 -4.52
C ARG A 66 4.27 -6.86 -3.16
N ALA A 67 4.34 -7.69 -2.12
CA ALA A 67 4.06 -7.27 -0.75
C ALA A 67 5.11 -6.29 -0.22
N LEU A 68 4.75 -5.50 0.79
CA LEU A 68 5.71 -4.72 1.58
C LEU A 68 5.83 -5.33 2.98
N SER A 69 7.01 -5.29 3.58
CA SER A 69 7.12 -5.46 5.04
C SER A 69 6.61 -4.22 5.78
N ASP A 70 6.29 -4.38 7.05
CA ASP A 70 6.02 -3.29 7.99
C ASP A 70 7.12 -2.22 8.00
N ILE A 71 8.39 -2.64 8.03
CA ILE A 71 9.56 -1.76 7.96
C ILE A 71 9.61 -1.00 6.62
N GLU A 72 9.36 -1.66 5.48
CA GLU A 72 9.30 -0.98 4.18
C GLU A 72 8.21 0.11 4.19
N VAL A 73 7.05 -0.14 4.81
CA VAL A 73 5.96 0.84 4.90
C VAL A 73 6.39 2.08 5.70
N VAL A 74 7.15 1.91 6.80
CA VAL A 74 7.71 3.05 7.57
C VAL A 74 8.60 3.91 6.67
N PHE A 75 9.52 3.30 5.93
CA PHE A 75 10.39 4.03 5.00
C PHE A 75 9.61 4.78 3.91
N PHE A 76 8.55 4.18 3.38
CA PHE A 76 7.69 4.85 2.40
C PHE A 76 6.97 6.06 2.99
N ALA A 77 6.40 5.91 4.19
CA ALA A 77 5.70 7.00 4.87
C ALA A 77 6.64 8.19 5.11
N GLU A 78 7.84 7.92 5.59
CA GLU A 78 8.84 8.96 5.78
C GLU A 78 9.36 9.57 4.47
N ALA A 79 9.63 8.77 3.43
CA ALA A 79 10.14 9.28 2.15
C ALA A 79 9.12 10.13 1.40
N LEU A 80 7.84 9.83 1.60
CA LEU A 80 6.72 10.57 1.05
C LEU A 80 6.25 11.70 1.97
N ASN A 81 6.71 11.77 3.21
CA ASN A 81 6.28 12.73 4.24
C ASN A 81 4.77 12.69 4.50
N VAL A 82 4.21 11.49 4.67
CA VAL A 82 2.80 11.25 4.98
C VAL A 82 2.65 10.35 6.21
N PRO A 83 1.52 10.41 6.94
CA PRO A 83 1.26 9.47 8.03
C PRO A 83 1.28 8.02 7.56
N ILE A 84 1.83 7.10 8.36
CA ILE A 84 1.82 5.67 8.06
C ILE A 84 0.38 5.16 7.84
N SER A 85 -0.58 5.63 8.65
CA SER A 85 -2.01 5.28 8.52
C SER A 85 -2.57 5.60 7.13
N PHE A 86 -2.15 6.71 6.51
CA PHE A 86 -2.58 7.06 5.16
C PHE A 86 -2.19 5.98 4.13
N LEU A 87 -1.05 5.31 4.31
CA LEU A 87 -0.65 4.23 3.41
C LEU A 87 -1.52 2.98 3.55
N TYR A 88 -2.30 2.84 4.62
CA TYR A 88 -3.25 1.75 4.80
C TYR A 88 -4.68 2.17 4.44
N GLU A 89 -5.11 3.33 4.91
CA GLU A 89 -6.50 3.84 4.82
C GLU A 89 -6.76 4.63 3.53
N GLY A 90 -5.75 5.37 3.06
CA GLY A 90 -5.87 6.29 1.94
C GLY A 90 -6.73 7.51 2.21
N THR A 91 -7.54 7.90 1.21
CA THR A 91 -8.43 9.07 1.30
C THR A 91 -9.73 8.77 2.04
N MET A 92 -9.99 7.51 2.40
CA MET A 92 -11.20 7.13 3.14
C MET A 92 -10.87 7.04 4.62
N ARG A 93 -11.32 8.05 5.37
CA ARG A 93 -11.29 8.06 6.82
C ARG A 93 -12.56 7.40 7.35
N GLN A 94 -12.67 6.07 7.25
CA GLN A 94 -13.58 5.33 8.13
C GLN A 94 -12.92 4.00 8.48
N MET A 95 -12.24 3.97 9.64
CA MET A 95 -12.17 2.71 10.38
C MET A 95 -13.61 2.29 10.69
N PRO A 96 -13.94 0.99 10.71
CA PRO A 96 -15.20 0.55 11.30
C PRO A 96 -15.29 1.20 12.67
N LYS A 97 -16.47 1.75 12.99
CA LYS A 97 -16.67 2.38 14.29
C LYS A 97 -16.30 1.36 15.37
N THR A 98 -15.67 1.81 16.45
CA THR A 98 -15.29 0.92 17.55
C THR A 98 -16.50 0.12 18.05
N GLU A 99 -17.69 0.70 17.95
CA GLU A 99 -18.97 0.02 18.20
C GLU A 99 -19.19 -1.27 17.38
N GLU A 100 -18.74 -1.34 16.12
CA GLU A 100 -18.83 -2.53 15.25
C GLU A 100 -17.78 -3.60 15.58
N LEU A 101 -16.69 -3.22 16.27
CA LEU A 101 -15.68 -4.17 16.77
C LEU A 101 -16.14 -4.85 18.07
N THR A 102 -16.86 -4.13 18.94
CA THR A 102 -17.42 -4.69 20.18
C THR A 102 -18.43 -5.82 19.94
N SER A 103 -19.21 -5.75 18.86
CA SER A 103 -20.16 -6.81 18.50
C SER A 103 -19.51 -8.12 18.04
N LEU A 104 -18.22 -8.11 17.69
CA LEU A 104 -17.48 -9.32 17.29
C LEU A 104 -16.82 -10.04 18.47
N VAL A 105 -16.75 -9.40 19.64
CA VAL A 105 -16.15 -9.98 20.85
C VAL A 105 -17.21 -10.44 21.86
N ALA A 106 -18.47 -10.07 21.64
CA ALA A 106 -19.58 -10.33 22.55
C ALA A 106 -20.30 -11.68 22.32
N GLU A 107 -19.94 -12.45 21.29
CA GLU A 107 -20.60 -13.73 21.00
C GLU A 107 -19.91 -14.97 21.63
N ASP A 108 -18.72 -14.83 22.22
CA ASP A 108 -17.96 -15.96 22.80
C ASP A 108 -17.97 -16.01 24.35
N SER A 109 -18.89 -15.30 25.02
CA SER A 109 -18.94 -15.27 26.49
C SER A 109 -20.33 -15.34 27.12
N GLU A 110 -21.31 -16.01 26.49
CA GLU A 110 -22.49 -16.50 27.21
C GLU A 110 -22.70 -17.99 26.88
N ASP A 111 -22.48 -18.81 27.93
CA ASP A 111 -22.71 -20.25 28.15
C ASP A 111 -21.76 -21.30 27.52
#